data_AF-A0A962L3Y0-F1
#
_entry.id   AF-A0A962L3Y0-F1
#
_cell.length_a   1.000
_cell.length_b   1.000
_cell.length_c   1.000
_cell.angle_alpha   90.00
_cell.angle_beta   90.00
_cell.angle_gamma   90.00
#
_symmetry.space_group_name_H-M   'P 1'
#
loop_
_entity.id
_entity.type
_entity.pdbx_description
1 polymer ?
#
loop_
_entity_poly.entity_id
_entity_poly.type
_entity_poly.pdbx_seq_one_letter_code
_entity_poly.pdbx_strand_id
1 'polypeptide(L)'
;MTLTATRRNLLGESRKGLESLLEELGEKPWRATQIQKWIHHRFVDSFDDMTDISKRLRTKLAEISEITEPPVITERISEDGTRKWLMRSLSGSAVETVFIPEPGRGTLCVSSQVGCALDCRFCSTGKQGFNSNLTSAEIIGQLRVATRRLAAVYPDRPRVVTNVVMMGMGEPLLNFDNVTTAVELMMDDNGYGISKRRVTISTAGVVPAIYRLADTTDASLAISLHAPTDELRNHLVPINKKYNIAELLTACRRYAENFGEKRTVTIEYTLLDGVNDQPEHAAQLATLLADFPCKINLIPFNPFPGSEFRRPSLIAVRKFQDRLVRAGFSVTVRTTRGQDIQAACGQLVGEVQDKTRRQERYRRINTVSEATL
;
A
#
# COMPACT_ATOMS: atom_id res chain seq x y z
N MET A 1 10.03 35.50 -1.73
CA MET A 1 9.47 34.33 -1.01
C MET A 1 10.65 33.48 -0.57
N THR A 2 11.05 33.64 0.68
CA THR A 2 12.10 32.85 1.32
C THR A 2 11.70 31.38 1.29
N LEU A 3 12.51 30.54 0.63
CA LEU A 3 12.42 29.10 0.73
C LEU A 3 12.65 28.75 2.21
N THR A 4 11.58 28.54 2.96
CA THR A 4 11.67 27.95 4.30
C THR A 4 12.33 26.59 4.12
N ALA A 5 13.52 26.41 4.70
CA ALA A 5 14.15 25.11 4.78
C ALA A 5 13.12 24.13 5.35
N THR A 6 12.78 23.09 4.57
CA THR A 6 11.79 22.10 4.99
C THR A 6 12.32 21.42 6.25
N ARG A 7 11.69 21.71 7.40
CA ARG A 7 12.08 21.09 8.67
C ARG A 7 11.94 19.58 8.56
N ARG A 8 12.85 18.85 9.19
CA ARG A 8 12.82 17.38 9.20
C ARG A 8 11.57 16.93 9.95
N ASN A 9 10.69 16.16 9.31
CA ASN A 9 9.49 15.66 9.97
C ASN A 9 9.78 14.31 10.66
N LEU A 10 9.88 14.34 12.00
CA LEU A 10 10.23 13.16 12.81
C LEU A 10 9.14 12.09 12.83
N LEU A 11 7.94 12.40 12.33
CA LEU A 11 6.86 11.42 12.20
C LEU A 11 7.28 10.20 11.37
N GLY A 12 8.11 10.39 10.35
CA GLY A 12 8.58 9.34 9.45
C GLY A 12 10.02 8.92 9.65
N GLU A 13 10.67 9.36 10.72
CA GLU A 13 12.10 9.11 10.92
C GLU A 13 12.34 7.69 11.43
N SER A 14 13.31 7.00 10.83
CA SER A 14 13.70 5.67 11.30
C SER A 14 14.33 5.75 12.69
N ARG A 15 14.37 4.63 13.43
CA ARG A 15 15.05 4.59 14.72
C ARG A 15 16.52 5.01 14.58
N LYS A 16 17.22 4.45 13.60
CA LYS A 16 18.62 4.80 13.30
C LYS A 16 18.79 6.27 12.95
N GLY A 17 17.87 6.83 12.17
CA GLY A 17 17.87 8.25 11.82
C GLY A 17 17.67 9.16 13.02
N LEU A 18 16.79 8.79 13.96
CA LEU A 18 16.63 9.49 15.24
C LEU A 18 17.86 9.37 16.13
N GLU A 19 18.47 8.18 16.21
CA GLU A 19 19.71 7.95 16.96
C GLU A 19 20.85 8.84 16.43
N SER A 20 21.06 8.87 15.11
CA SER A 20 22.06 9.75 14.48
C SER A 20 21.78 11.24 14.73
N LEU A 21 20.52 11.68 14.61
CA LEU A 21 20.14 13.06 14.92
C LEU A 21 20.46 13.42 16.37
N LEU A 22 20.21 12.52 17.31
CA LEU A 22 20.49 12.77 18.73
C LEU A 22 22.00 12.85 19.00
N GLU A 23 22.81 12.01 18.35
CA GLU A 23 24.27 12.08 18.44
C GLU A 23 24.81 13.41 17.91
N GLU A 24 24.32 13.88 16.77
CA GLU A 24 24.65 15.20 16.21
C GLU A 24 24.33 16.35 17.18
N LEU A 25 23.28 16.20 17.99
CA LEU A 25 22.88 17.18 19.01
C LEU A 25 23.62 17.05 20.35
N GLY A 26 24.52 16.05 20.47
CA GLY A 26 25.26 15.75 21.69
C GLY A 26 24.43 15.03 22.76
N GLU A 27 23.35 14.37 22.36
CA GLU A 27 22.45 13.61 23.24
C GLU A 27 22.69 12.10 23.13
N LYS A 28 22.17 11.34 24.10
CA LYS A 28 22.36 9.88 24.12
C LYS A 28 21.39 9.18 23.14
N PRO A 29 21.85 8.20 22.34
CA PRO A 29 21.02 7.52 21.32
C PRO A 29 19.74 6.89 21.88
N TRP A 30 19.77 6.36 23.11
CA TRP A 30 18.60 5.71 23.72
C TRP A 30 17.39 6.62 23.89
N ARG A 31 17.57 7.96 23.84
CA ARG A 31 16.45 8.91 23.84
C ARG A 31 15.57 8.78 22.59
N ALA A 32 16.06 8.18 21.49
CA ALA A 32 15.27 7.92 20.29
C ALA A 32 14.01 7.11 20.62
N THR A 33 14.14 6.09 21.48
CA THR A 33 13.00 5.28 21.93
C THR A 33 11.98 6.09 22.72
N GLN A 34 12.41 7.09 23.53
CA GLN A 34 11.47 7.97 24.24
C GLN A 34 10.67 8.80 23.23
N ILE A 35 11.37 9.44 22.28
CA ILE A 35 10.76 10.30 21.26
C ILE A 35 9.77 9.50 20.40
N GLN A 36 10.16 8.30 19.93
CA GLN A 36 9.28 7.43 19.14
C GLN A 36 7.99 7.09 19.90
N LYS A 37 8.07 6.72 21.18
CA LYS A 37 6.88 6.43 22.00
C LYS A 37 5.97 7.63 22.15
N TRP A 38 6.54 8.84 22.32
CA TRP A 38 5.73 10.06 22.35
C TRP A 38 4.98 10.30 21.04
N ILE A 39 5.66 10.13 19.91
CA ILE A 39 5.08 10.37 18.58
C ILE A 39 4.01 9.31 18.25
N HIS A 40 4.31 8.03 18.45
CA HIS A 40 3.52 6.91 17.91
C HIS A 40 2.58 6.23 18.91
N HIS A 41 2.94 6.14 20.20
CA HIS A 41 2.05 5.55 21.22
C HIS A 41 1.12 6.60 21.81
N ARG A 42 1.66 7.80 22.04
CA ARG A 42 0.94 8.88 22.73
C ARG A 42 0.36 9.92 21.77
N PHE A 43 0.67 9.82 20.48
CA PHE A 43 0.17 10.73 19.45
C PHE A 43 0.45 12.21 19.75
N VAL A 44 1.61 12.49 20.34
CA VAL A 44 2.04 13.86 20.66
C VAL A 44 2.60 14.54 19.41
N ASP A 45 2.12 15.77 19.18
CA ASP A 45 2.49 16.63 18.05
C ASP A 45 3.49 17.73 18.45
N SER A 46 3.55 18.08 19.74
CA SER A 46 4.44 19.12 20.27
C SER A 46 5.57 18.51 21.10
N PHE A 47 6.81 18.93 20.86
CA PHE A 47 7.94 18.50 21.68
C PHE A 47 7.78 18.91 23.15
N ASP A 48 7.12 20.03 23.45
CA ASP A 48 6.96 20.55 24.81
C ASP A 48 6.23 19.58 25.75
N ASP A 49 5.33 18.76 25.19
CA ASP A 49 4.54 17.77 25.93
C ASP A 49 5.37 16.54 26.34
N MET A 50 6.59 16.39 25.83
CA MET A 50 7.46 15.25 26.14
C MET A 50 8.12 15.42 27.52
N THR A 51 7.39 15.18 28.60
CA THR A 51 7.76 15.52 29.98
C THR A 51 9.03 14.83 30.53
N ASP A 52 9.44 13.71 29.93
CA ASP A 52 10.66 12.97 30.31
C ASP A 52 11.87 13.30 29.42
N ILE A 53 11.73 14.33 28.57
CA ILE A 53 12.79 14.90 27.74
C ILE A 53 13.18 16.27 28.31
N SER A 54 14.49 16.54 28.38
CA SER A 54 15.00 17.80 28.94
C SER A 54 14.48 19.00 28.14
N LYS A 55 14.17 20.11 28.83
CA LYS A 55 13.73 21.35 28.18
C LYS A 55 14.68 21.80 27.06
N ARG A 56 16.00 21.69 27.30
CA ARG A 56 17.04 22.00 26.32
C ARG A 56 16.89 21.19 25.03
N LEU A 57 16.67 19.88 25.13
CA LEU A 57 16.51 19.02 23.96
C LEU A 57 15.19 19.29 23.23
N ARG A 58 14.08 19.49 23.96
CA ARG A 58 12.79 19.85 23.37
C ARG A 58 12.87 21.12 22.52
N THR A 59 13.51 22.17 23.05
CA THR A 59 13.72 23.43 22.31
C THR A 59 14.53 23.21 21.05
N LYS A 60 15.67 22.49 21.13
CA LYS A 60 16.48 22.18 19.94
C LYS A 60 15.71 21.40 18.87
N LEU A 61 14.94 20.38 19.27
CA LEU A 61 14.13 19.59 18.34
C LEU A 61 13.06 20.46 17.67
N ALA A 62 12.39 21.34 18.41
CA ALA A 62 11.38 22.25 17.86
C ALA A 62 11.94 23.27 16.85
N GLU A 63 13.22 23.65 16.98
CA GLU A 63 13.90 24.55 16.05
C GLU A 63 14.21 23.88 14.70
N ILE A 64 14.67 22.63 14.72
CA ILE A 64 15.21 21.95 13.52
C ILE A 64 14.26 20.93 12.88
N SER A 65 13.21 20.55 13.60
CA SER A 65 12.33 19.45 13.22
C SER A 65 10.87 19.72 13.59
N GLU A 66 9.98 18.87 13.11
CA GLU A 66 8.55 18.95 13.37
C GLU A 66 7.91 17.56 13.41
N ILE A 67 6.66 17.48 13.88
CA ILE A 67 5.84 16.27 13.87
C ILE A 67 4.52 16.66 13.22
N THR A 68 4.39 16.41 11.92
CA THR A 68 3.24 16.89 11.13
C THR A 68 2.58 15.73 10.39
N GLU A 69 1.28 15.54 10.60
CA GLU A 69 0.47 14.57 9.85
C GLU A 69 0.05 15.12 8.47
N PRO A 70 -0.19 14.24 7.48
CA PRO A 70 -0.82 14.66 6.23
C PRO A 70 -2.25 15.17 6.51
N PRO A 71 -2.61 16.41 6.10
CA PRO A 71 -3.94 16.95 6.36
C PRO A 71 -5.05 16.12 5.70
N VAL A 72 -6.09 15.79 6.47
CA VAL A 72 -7.31 15.15 5.94
C VAL A 72 -8.17 16.20 5.26
N ILE A 73 -8.40 16.04 3.96
CA ILE A 73 -9.25 16.91 3.15
C ILE A 73 -10.70 16.49 3.29
N THR A 74 -10.99 15.20 3.10
CA THR A 74 -12.34 14.64 3.23
C THR A 74 -12.32 13.24 3.85
N GLU A 75 -13.44 12.86 4.46
CA GLU A 75 -13.72 11.50 4.95
C GLU A 75 -15.05 11.03 4.35
N ARG A 76 -15.08 9.78 3.88
CA ARG A 76 -16.30 9.09 3.44
C ARG A 76 -16.47 7.79 4.20
N ILE A 77 -17.70 7.46 4.53
CA ILE A 77 -18.06 6.26 5.28
C ILE A 77 -19.05 5.47 4.43
N SER A 78 -18.73 4.20 4.19
CA SER A 78 -19.59 3.25 3.49
C SER A 78 -20.64 2.67 4.43
N GLU A 79 -21.75 2.22 3.85
CA GLU A 79 -22.76 1.42 4.57
C GLU A 79 -22.17 0.16 5.21
N ASP A 80 -21.11 -0.42 4.63
CA ASP A 80 -20.44 -1.62 5.18
C ASP A 80 -19.40 -1.30 6.29
N GLY A 81 -19.34 -0.05 6.73
CA GLY A 81 -18.42 0.48 7.73
C GLY A 81 -17.03 0.85 7.20
N THR A 82 -16.71 0.56 5.93
CA THR A 82 -15.45 0.98 5.30
C THR A 82 -15.33 2.50 5.34
N ARG A 83 -14.15 3.01 5.69
CA ARG A 83 -13.86 4.44 5.72
C ARG A 83 -12.79 4.78 4.72
N LYS A 84 -12.95 5.88 4.00
CA LYS A 84 -11.95 6.40 3.07
C LYS A 84 -11.61 7.84 3.44
N TRP A 85 -10.33 8.12 3.58
CA TRP A 85 -9.81 9.47 3.78
C TRP A 85 -9.06 9.92 2.55
N LEU A 86 -9.31 11.16 2.13
CA LEU A 86 -8.49 11.88 1.16
C LEU A 86 -7.51 12.75 1.93
N MET A 87 -6.21 12.53 1.73
CA MET A 87 -5.15 13.20 2.49
C MET A 87 -4.22 13.98 1.56
N ARG A 88 -3.88 15.23 1.94
CA ARG A 88 -3.01 16.10 1.16
C ARG A 88 -1.55 15.65 1.27
N SER A 89 -0.87 15.55 0.13
CA SER A 89 0.57 15.33 0.06
C SER A 89 1.34 16.65 0.02
N LEU A 90 2.64 16.59 0.35
CA LEU A 90 3.57 17.73 0.27
C LEU A 90 3.72 18.27 -1.15
N SER A 91 3.45 17.44 -2.17
CA SER A 91 3.41 17.86 -3.57
C SER A 91 2.18 18.69 -3.94
N GLY A 92 1.26 18.95 -3.00
CA GLY A 92 0.02 19.68 -3.22
C GLY A 92 -1.13 18.83 -3.80
N SER A 93 -0.83 17.60 -4.21
CA SER A 93 -1.80 16.58 -4.63
C SER A 93 -2.45 15.90 -3.41
N ALA A 94 -3.29 14.89 -3.63
CA ALA A 94 -3.88 14.09 -2.57
C ALA A 94 -3.89 12.60 -2.87
N VAL A 95 -3.76 11.80 -1.81
CA VAL A 95 -3.83 10.33 -1.84
C VAL A 95 -4.97 9.82 -0.99
N GLU A 96 -5.41 8.60 -1.25
CA GLU A 96 -6.48 7.97 -0.49
C GLU A 96 -5.94 6.90 0.47
N THR A 97 -6.56 6.80 1.65
CA THR A 97 -6.33 5.75 2.64
C THR A 97 -7.66 5.11 2.99
N VAL A 98 -7.72 3.78 3.05
CA VAL A 98 -8.98 3.06 3.29
C VAL A 98 -8.87 2.17 4.51
N PHE A 99 -9.79 2.31 5.46
CA PHE A 99 -9.96 1.38 6.57
C PHE A 99 -11.12 0.43 6.33
N ILE A 100 -10.87 -0.87 6.48
CA ILE A 100 -11.82 -1.95 6.24
C ILE A 100 -12.09 -2.68 7.58
N PRO A 101 -13.23 -2.45 8.23
CA PRO A 101 -13.58 -3.12 9.48
C PRO A 101 -14.10 -4.53 9.24
N GLU A 102 -13.73 -5.44 10.13
CA GLU A 102 -14.24 -6.81 10.21
C GLU A 102 -14.56 -7.13 11.69
N PRO A 103 -15.31 -8.20 11.99
CA PRO A 103 -15.71 -8.52 13.37
C PRO A 103 -14.55 -8.62 14.36
N GLY A 104 -13.41 -9.20 13.96
CA GLY A 104 -12.24 -9.39 14.83
C GLY A 104 -10.93 -8.76 14.32
N ARG A 105 -10.97 -7.97 13.23
CA ARG A 105 -9.79 -7.30 12.67
C ARG A 105 -10.16 -5.97 12.03
N GLY A 106 -9.17 -5.11 11.82
CA GLY A 106 -9.31 -3.90 11.02
C GLY A 106 -8.08 -3.76 10.12
N THR A 107 -8.31 -3.64 8.81
CA THR A 107 -7.24 -3.53 7.82
C THR A 107 -7.17 -2.11 7.28
N LEU A 108 -5.99 -1.49 7.35
CA LEU A 108 -5.72 -0.20 6.74
C LEU A 108 -4.97 -0.39 5.42
N CYS A 109 -5.53 0.12 4.34
CA CYS A 109 -4.94 0.21 3.02
C CYS A 109 -4.25 1.56 2.87
N VAL A 110 -2.92 1.53 2.72
CA VAL A 110 -2.05 2.71 2.74
C VAL A 110 -1.46 2.95 1.35
N SER A 111 -1.42 4.22 0.94
CA SER A 111 -0.81 4.68 -0.30
C SER A 111 0.69 4.92 -0.13
N SER A 112 1.47 4.67 -1.18
CA SER A 112 2.93 4.84 -1.21
C SER A 112 3.40 5.92 -2.18
N GLN A 113 2.58 6.31 -3.15
CA GLN A 113 2.89 7.34 -4.15
C GLN A 113 1.63 8.17 -4.47
N VAL A 114 1.86 9.36 -5.02
CA VAL A 114 0.81 10.16 -5.65
C VAL A 114 0.67 9.70 -7.11
N GLY A 115 -0.37 8.92 -7.37
CA GLY A 115 -0.55 8.21 -8.64
C GLY A 115 0.35 6.96 -8.74
N CYS A 116 0.49 6.39 -9.94
CA CYS A 116 1.35 5.23 -10.17
C CYS A 116 1.91 5.20 -11.60
N ALA A 117 3.23 4.95 -11.73
CA ALA A 117 3.89 4.93 -13.02
C ALA A 117 3.65 3.64 -13.84
N LEU A 118 3.14 2.56 -13.24
CA LEU A 118 3.13 1.21 -13.84
C LEU A 118 2.03 0.96 -14.87
N ASP A 119 1.01 1.81 -14.96
CA ASP A 119 -0.03 1.76 -16.02
C ASP A 119 -0.75 0.41 -16.14
N CYS A 120 -1.02 -0.27 -15.01
CA CYS A 120 -1.84 -1.47 -15.01
C CYS A 120 -3.25 -1.13 -15.53
N ARG A 121 -3.71 -1.80 -16.59
CA ARG A 121 -4.89 -1.36 -17.35
C ARG A 121 -6.20 -1.40 -16.56
N PHE A 122 -6.29 -2.32 -15.61
CA PHE A 122 -7.44 -2.51 -14.70
C PHE A 122 -7.33 -1.68 -13.42
N CYS A 123 -6.40 -0.73 -13.32
CA CYS A 123 -6.20 0.09 -12.13
C CYS A 123 -6.52 1.57 -12.42
N SER A 124 -7.44 2.16 -11.64
CA SER A 124 -7.81 3.56 -11.79
C SER A 124 -6.62 4.49 -11.51
N THR A 125 -5.83 4.21 -10.47
CA THR A 125 -4.62 4.98 -10.13
C THR A 125 -3.60 5.00 -11.28
N GLY A 126 -3.45 3.90 -12.02
CA GLY A 126 -2.55 3.84 -13.17
C GLY A 126 -2.92 4.83 -14.28
N LYS A 127 -4.23 5.02 -14.51
CA LYS A 127 -4.76 5.96 -15.51
C LYS A 127 -4.53 7.44 -15.17
N GLN A 128 -4.33 7.74 -13.90
CA GLN A 128 -4.11 9.11 -13.44
C GLN A 128 -2.68 9.60 -13.64
N GLY A 129 -1.77 8.70 -14.02
CA GLY A 129 -0.35 8.99 -14.14
C GLY A 129 0.35 9.04 -12.79
N PHE A 130 1.47 9.74 -12.75
CA PHE A 130 2.36 9.80 -11.59
C PHE A 130 2.80 11.24 -11.32
N ASN A 131 2.92 11.60 -10.04
CA ASN A 131 3.44 12.90 -9.62
C ASN A 131 4.71 12.77 -8.78
N SER A 132 4.65 12.06 -7.66
CA SER A 132 5.72 12.00 -6.66
C SER A 132 5.62 10.76 -5.77
N ASN A 133 6.75 10.37 -5.20
CA ASN A 133 6.80 9.45 -4.07
C ASN A 133 6.31 10.17 -2.81
N LEU A 134 5.60 9.44 -1.93
CA LEU A 134 5.32 9.92 -0.59
C LEU A 134 6.57 9.75 0.30
N THR A 135 6.81 10.70 1.18
CA THR A 135 7.80 10.57 2.25
C THR A 135 7.37 9.50 3.25
N SER A 136 8.31 8.96 4.03
CA SER A 136 7.99 8.03 5.13
C SER A 136 6.98 8.64 6.10
N ALA A 137 7.06 9.96 6.37
CA ALA A 137 6.14 10.70 7.22
C ALA A 137 4.71 10.73 6.65
N GLU A 138 4.56 10.93 5.33
CA GLU A 138 3.25 10.87 4.66
C GLU A 138 2.68 9.43 4.64
N ILE A 139 3.52 8.40 4.56
CA ILE A 139 3.08 6.99 4.59
C ILE A 139 2.62 6.59 6.00
N ILE A 140 3.48 6.77 7.01
CA ILE A 140 3.13 6.40 8.38
C ILE A 140 2.08 7.33 9.00
N GLY A 141 2.01 8.57 8.53
CA GLY A 141 0.97 9.53 8.91
C GLY A 141 -0.43 9.06 8.54
N GLN A 142 -0.62 8.32 7.45
CA GLN A 142 -1.90 7.70 7.12
C GLN A 142 -2.37 6.73 8.23
N LEU A 143 -1.45 5.93 8.78
CA LEU A 143 -1.74 5.03 9.91
C LEU A 143 -2.01 5.81 11.19
N ARG A 144 -1.25 6.88 11.46
CA ARG A 144 -1.43 7.71 12.65
C ARG A 144 -2.80 8.37 12.68
N VAL A 145 -3.14 9.05 11.59
CA VAL A 145 -4.45 9.70 11.38
C VAL A 145 -5.58 8.69 11.55
N ALA A 146 -5.51 7.56 10.85
CA ALA A 146 -6.54 6.53 10.92
C ALA A 146 -6.69 6.00 12.36
N THR A 147 -5.59 5.67 13.04
CA THR A 147 -5.62 5.14 14.41
C THR A 147 -6.27 6.12 15.38
N ARG A 148 -5.89 7.40 15.34
CA ARG A 148 -6.48 8.44 16.20
C ARG A 148 -7.97 8.61 15.95
N ARG A 149 -8.38 8.74 14.69
CA ARG A 149 -9.79 8.93 14.32
C ARG A 149 -10.65 7.72 14.68
N LEU A 150 -10.12 6.52 14.46
CA LEU A 150 -10.83 5.28 14.71
C LEU A 150 -10.96 4.95 16.21
N ALA A 151 -10.04 5.41 17.06
CA ALA A 151 -10.14 5.21 18.50
C ALA A 151 -11.43 5.80 19.09
N ALA A 152 -11.89 6.95 18.58
CA ALA A 152 -13.17 7.54 18.98
C ALA A 152 -14.40 6.78 18.44
N VAL A 153 -14.24 6.09 17.31
CA VAL A 153 -15.33 5.34 16.65
C VAL A 153 -15.50 3.94 17.26
N TYR A 154 -14.40 3.32 17.69
CA TYR A 154 -14.37 1.96 18.22
C TYR A 154 -13.72 1.95 19.62
N PRO A 155 -14.33 2.60 20.62
CA PRO A 155 -13.73 2.78 21.95
C PRO A 155 -13.46 1.45 22.66
N ASP A 156 -14.27 0.41 22.39
CA ASP A 156 -14.13 -0.90 23.01
C ASP A 156 -13.03 -1.77 22.38
N ARG A 157 -12.41 -1.30 21.28
CA ARG A 157 -11.32 -2.01 20.61
C ARG A 157 -9.99 -1.42 21.07
N PRO A 158 -9.19 -2.14 21.88
CA PRO A 158 -7.89 -1.63 22.32
C PRO A 158 -6.96 -1.35 21.14
N ARG A 159 -7.18 -2.04 20.01
CA ARG A 159 -6.45 -1.82 18.77
C ARG A 159 -7.37 -1.97 17.56
N VAL A 160 -7.75 -0.84 16.96
CA VAL A 160 -8.67 -0.85 15.82
C VAL A 160 -8.00 -1.28 14.52
N VAL A 161 -6.79 -0.77 14.26
CA VAL A 161 -5.98 -1.17 13.10
C VAL A 161 -5.06 -2.33 13.51
N THR A 162 -5.38 -3.53 13.04
CA THR A 162 -4.66 -4.76 13.34
C THR A 162 -3.80 -5.25 12.17
N ASN A 163 -4.09 -4.75 10.96
CA ASN A 163 -3.44 -5.12 9.71
C ASN A 163 -3.19 -3.87 8.86
N VAL A 164 -2.07 -3.84 8.15
CA VAL A 164 -1.76 -2.80 7.16
C VAL A 164 -1.38 -3.48 5.84
N VAL A 165 -1.92 -2.96 4.74
CA VAL A 165 -1.59 -3.42 3.39
C VAL A 165 -1.15 -2.22 2.54
N MET A 166 0.00 -2.34 1.89
CA MET A 166 0.51 -1.37 0.91
C MET A 166 -0.14 -1.64 -0.44
N MET A 167 -1.46 -1.49 -0.50
CA MET A 167 -2.32 -1.73 -1.67
C MET A 167 -3.16 -0.49 -2.03
N GLY A 168 -2.77 0.68 -1.52
CA GLY A 168 -3.37 1.96 -1.86
C GLY A 168 -2.90 2.44 -3.24
N MET A 169 -2.63 3.74 -3.36
CA MET A 169 -2.08 4.34 -4.56
C MET A 169 -0.55 4.15 -4.61
N GLY A 170 -0.04 3.72 -5.76
CA GLY A 170 1.40 3.61 -6.04
C GLY A 170 1.96 2.19 -6.08
N GLU A 171 3.17 2.05 -6.63
CA GLU A 171 3.99 0.83 -6.52
C GLU A 171 4.98 1.01 -5.36
N PRO A 172 4.80 0.30 -4.24
CA PRO A 172 5.64 0.48 -3.06
C PRO A 172 7.13 0.28 -3.33
N LEU A 173 7.52 -0.65 -4.21
CA LEU A 173 8.93 -0.92 -4.48
C LEU A 173 9.62 0.13 -5.37
N LEU A 174 8.86 1.04 -6.01
CA LEU A 174 9.40 2.24 -6.65
C LEU A 174 9.57 3.41 -5.66
N ASN A 175 9.12 3.25 -4.42
CA ASN A 175 9.33 4.16 -3.30
C ASN A 175 10.00 3.46 -2.12
N PHE A 176 11.04 2.69 -2.42
CA PHE A 176 11.62 1.68 -1.52
C PHE A 176 11.99 2.24 -0.14
N ASP A 177 12.77 3.32 -0.08
CA ASP A 177 13.34 3.83 1.18
C ASP A 177 12.27 4.36 2.14
N ASN A 178 11.33 5.14 1.60
CA ASN A 178 10.24 5.69 2.40
C ASN A 178 9.28 4.58 2.87
N VAL A 179 8.97 3.62 2.00
CA VAL A 179 8.08 2.49 2.33
C VAL A 179 8.70 1.59 3.39
N THR A 180 9.97 1.21 3.23
CA THR A 180 10.64 0.31 4.18
C THR A 180 10.81 0.95 5.55
N THR A 181 11.12 2.25 5.60
CA THR A 181 11.14 3.04 6.85
C THR A 181 9.76 3.06 7.53
N ALA A 182 8.69 3.33 6.76
CA ALA A 182 7.34 3.32 7.32
C ALA A 182 6.91 1.93 7.79
N VAL A 183 7.25 0.87 7.05
CA VAL A 183 6.97 -0.52 7.42
C VAL A 183 7.74 -0.93 8.68
N GLU A 184 8.98 -0.48 8.86
CA GLU A 184 9.74 -0.66 10.10
C GLU A 184 8.99 -0.03 11.27
N LEU A 185 8.56 1.24 11.16
CA LEU A 185 7.78 1.93 12.20
C LEU A 185 6.43 1.24 12.49
N MET A 186 5.75 0.69 11.49
CA MET A 186 4.51 -0.08 11.68
C MET A 186 4.75 -1.33 12.54
N MET A 187 5.92 -1.95 12.44
CA MET A 187 6.23 -3.22 13.11
C MET A 187 6.99 -3.04 14.44
N ASP A 188 7.71 -1.94 14.63
CA ASP A 188 8.49 -1.66 15.85
C ASP A 188 7.58 -1.56 17.08
N ASP A 189 7.95 -2.23 18.17
CA ASP A 189 7.23 -2.23 19.45
C ASP A 189 7.17 -0.85 20.14
N ASN A 190 8.02 0.09 19.73
CA ASN A 190 8.03 1.49 20.15
C ASN A 190 7.33 2.41 19.15
N GLY A 191 6.91 1.86 18.00
CA GLY A 191 6.11 2.50 16.96
C GLY A 191 4.66 2.08 17.06
N TYR A 192 4.24 1.09 16.27
CA TYR A 192 2.90 0.52 16.41
C TYR A 192 2.93 -0.92 16.92
N GLY A 193 3.95 -1.72 16.64
CA GLY A 193 4.00 -3.13 17.04
C GLY A 193 2.98 -3.99 16.30
N ILE A 194 2.72 -3.71 15.02
CA ILE A 194 1.90 -4.59 14.17
C ILE A 194 2.76 -5.79 13.77
N SER A 195 2.28 -7.01 14.04
CA SER A 195 3.01 -8.21 13.65
C SER A 195 3.40 -8.19 12.16
N LYS A 196 4.62 -8.58 11.83
CA LYS A 196 5.13 -8.76 10.45
C LYS A 196 4.27 -9.63 9.53
N ARG A 197 3.45 -10.53 10.10
CA ARG A 197 2.46 -11.34 9.36
C ARG A 197 1.18 -10.57 8.98
N ARG A 198 1.04 -9.33 9.45
CA ARG A 198 -0.13 -8.47 9.31
C ARG A 198 0.18 -7.12 8.65
N VAL A 199 1.45 -6.82 8.41
CA VAL A 199 1.91 -5.76 7.50
C VAL A 199 2.27 -6.42 6.17
N THR A 200 1.59 -6.05 5.09
CA THR A 200 1.79 -6.67 3.76
C THR A 200 2.22 -5.63 2.73
N ILE A 201 3.36 -5.85 2.09
CA ILE A 201 3.83 -5.11 0.93
C ILE A 201 3.33 -5.82 -0.33
N SER A 202 2.56 -5.12 -1.17
CA SER A 202 2.12 -5.63 -2.48
C SER A 202 2.98 -5.01 -3.57
N THR A 203 3.38 -5.80 -4.57
CA THR A 203 4.14 -5.30 -5.72
C THR A 203 3.65 -5.88 -7.04
N ALA A 204 3.70 -5.09 -8.11
CA ALA A 204 3.52 -5.55 -9.49
C ALA A 204 4.77 -6.21 -10.09
N GLY A 205 5.89 -6.26 -9.36
CA GLY A 205 7.05 -7.05 -9.74
C GLY A 205 8.27 -6.24 -10.16
N VAL A 206 8.70 -5.27 -9.34
CA VAL A 206 10.00 -4.60 -9.52
C VAL A 206 11.12 -5.52 -9.04
N VAL A 207 11.53 -6.48 -9.87
CA VAL A 207 12.41 -7.59 -9.49
C VAL A 207 13.68 -7.19 -8.72
N PRO A 208 14.50 -6.20 -9.17
CA PRO A 208 15.68 -5.79 -8.40
C PRO A 208 15.36 -5.30 -6.99
N ALA A 209 14.21 -4.65 -6.81
CA ALA A 209 13.77 -4.15 -5.51
C ALA A 209 13.24 -5.28 -4.61
N ILE A 210 12.72 -6.38 -5.17
CA ILE A 210 12.31 -7.57 -4.39
C ILE A 210 13.54 -8.23 -3.76
N TYR A 211 14.64 -8.37 -4.52
CA TYR A 211 15.90 -8.87 -3.97
C TYR A 211 16.40 -7.99 -2.82
N ARG A 212 16.41 -6.67 -3.03
CA ARG A 212 16.78 -5.70 -2.00
C ARG A 212 15.86 -5.77 -0.77
N LEU A 213 14.56 -6.03 -0.97
CA LEU A 213 13.59 -6.18 0.11
C LEU A 213 13.91 -7.38 1.02
N ALA A 214 14.43 -8.47 0.45
CA ALA A 214 14.76 -9.70 1.17
C ALA A 214 15.86 -9.50 2.22
N ASP A 215 16.69 -8.46 2.06
CA ASP A 215 17.74 -8.07 3.01
C ASP A 215 17.30 -6.94 3.95
N THR A 216 16.12 -6.36 3.72
CA THR A 216 15.67 -5.14 4.42
C THR A 216 14.55 -5.38 5.42
N THR A 217 13.56 -6.23 5.09
CA THR A 217 12.39 -6.42 5.95
C THR A 217 11.76 -7.80 5.78
N ASP A 218 11.23 -8.33 6.88
CA ASP A 218 10.51 -9.60 6.95
C ASP A 218 8.97 -9.44 6.98
N ALA A 219 8.47 -8.31 6.48
CA ALA A 219 7.04 -8.05 6.28
C ALA A 219 6.39 -9.03 5.29
N SER A 220 5.06 -9.14 5.29
CA SER A 220 4.38 -10.09 4.37
C SER A 220 4.46 -9.60 2.94
N LEU A 221 4.63 -10.51 1.98
CA LEU A 221 4.73 -10.16 0.56
C LEU A 221 3.50 -10.66 -0.20
N ALA A 222 2.93 -9.77 -1.00
CA ALA A 222 1.90 -10.08 -1.99
C ALA A 222 2.38 -9.67 -3.40
N ILE A 223 2.04 -10.48 -4.40
CA ILE A 223 2.37 -10.22 -5.80
C ILE A 223 1.07 -9.96 -6.58
N SER A 224 1.03 -8.82 -7.26
CA SER A 224 0.03 -8.48 -8.27
C SER A 224 0.32 -9.22 -9.58
N LEU A 225 -0.06 -10.51 -9.65
CA LEU A 225 0.25 -11.39 -10.80
C LEU A 225 -0.73 -11.18 -11.96
N HIS A 226 -2.02 -11.40 -11.69
CA HIS A 226 -3.17 -11.08 -12.57
C HIS A 226 -3.24 -11.74 -13.95
N ALA A 227 -2.29 -12.60 -14.33
CA ALA A 227 -2.32 -13.38 -15.56
C ALA A 227 -1.48 -14.65 -15.40
N PRO A 228 -1.83 -15.76 -16.07
CA PRO A 228 -1.08 -17.01 -15.98
C PRO A 228 0.00 -17.16 -17.07
N THR A 229 0.06 -16.25 -18.05
CA THR A 229 1.05 -16.25 -19.14
C THR A 229 1.65 -14.86 -19.34
N ASP A 230 2.86 -14.80 -19.88
CA ASP A 230 3.56 -13.54 -20.13
C ASP A 230 2.83 -12.69 -21.19
N GLU A 231 2.22 -13.29 -22.20
CA GLU A 231 1.48 -12.57 -23.25
C GLU A 231 0.32 -11.76 -22.65
N LEU A 232 -0.49 -12.42 -21.82
CA LEU A 232 -1.62 -11.77 -21.15
C LEU A 232 -1.13 -10.78 -20.09
N ARG A 233 -0.07 -11.12 -19.34
CA ARG A 233 0.49 -10.23 -18.33
C ARG A 233 1.12 -8.98 -18.94
N ASN A 234 1.77 -9.09 -20.09
CA ASN A 234 2.31 -7.95 -20.85
C ASN A 234 1.23 -6.95 -21.27
N HIS A 235 0.00 -7.44 -21.50
CA HIS A 235 -1.15 -6.60 -21.79
C HIS A 235 -1.70 -5.92 -20.54
N LEU A 236 -1.92 -6.68 -19.45
CA LEU A 236 -2.60 -6.19 -18.25
C LEU A 236 -1.68 -5.41 -17.30
N VAL A 237 -0.42 -5.83 -17.15
CA VAL A 237 0.58 -5.34 -16.18
C VAL A 237 1.90 -5.07 -16.94
N PRO A 238 2.05 -3.90 -17.59
CA PRO A 238 3.11 -3.66 -18.58
C PRO A 238 4.55 -3.85 -18.09
N ILE A 239 4.83 -3.75 -16.78
CA ILE A 239 6.16 -4.03 -16.21
C ILE A 239 6.64 -5.46 -16.52
N ASN A 240 5.72 -6.37 -16.84
CA ASN A 240 6.05 -7.75 -17.23
C ASN A 240 6.98 -7.84 -18.45
N LYS A 241 6.91 -6.84 -19.35
CA LYS A 241 7.80 -6.76 -20.52
C LYS A 241 9.26 -6.55 -20.14
N LYS A 242 9.49 -5.99 -18.94
CA LYS A 242 10.82 -5.77 -18.38
C LYS A 242 11.25 -6.88 -17.44
N TYR A 243 10.31 -7.38 -16.62
CA TYR A 243 10.54 -8.47 -15.67
C TYR A 243 9.42 -9.49 -15.80
N ASN A 244 9.70 -10.60 -16.49
CA ASN A 244 8.68 -11.59 -16.82
C ASN A 244 8.22 -12.39 -15.59
N ILE A 245 7.21 -13.25 -15.76
CA ILE A 245 6.65 -14.03 -14.66
C ILE A 245 7.71 -14.92 -13.99
N ALA A 246 8.57 -15.58 -14.76
CA ALA A 246 9.58 -16.49 -14.22
C ALA A 246 10.62 -15.76 -13.35
N GLU A 247 11.11 -14.60 -13.81
CA GLU A 247 12.01 -13.74 -13.03
C GLU A 247 11.35 -13.23 -11.75
N LEU A 248 10.09 -12.82 -11.85
CA LEU A 248 9.28 -12.37 -10.72
C LEU A 248 9.12 -13.46 -9.66
N LEU A 249 8.68 -14.66 -10.05
CA LEU A 249 8.50 -15.78 -9.13
C LEU A 249 9.83 -16.23 -8.52
N THR A 250 10.93 -16.17 -9.27
CA THR A 250 12.27 -16.46 -8.75
C THR A 250 12.68 -15.48 -7.65
N ALA A 251 12.50 -14.18 -7.88
CA ALA A 251 12.81 -13.16 -6.88
C ALA A 251 11.93 -13.30 -5.62
N CYS A 252 10.65 -13.62 -5.80
CA CYS A 252 9.73 -13.82 -4.68
C CYS A 252 10.00 -15.12 -3.92
N ARG A 253 10.46 -16.18 -4.58
CA ARG A 253 10.92 -17.40 -3.92
C ARG A 253 12.12 -17.08 -3.03
N ARG A 254 13.11 -16.35 -3.56
CA ARG A 254 14.27 -15.90 -2.80
C ARG A 254 13.88 -15.09 -1.56
N TYR A 255 12.91 -14.18 -1.71
CA TYR A 255 12.36 -13.44 -0.58
C TYR A 255 11.75 -14.37 0.48
N ALA A 256 10.92 -15.35 0.08
CA ALA A 256 10.26 -16.26 1.00
C ALA A 256 11.26 -17.16 1.76
N GLU A 257 12.27 -17.70 1.07
CA GLU A 257 13.30 -18.59 1.62
C GLU A 257 14.10 -17.94 2.75
N ASN A 258 14.36 -16.62 2.67
CA ASN A 258 15.08 -15.88 3.71
C ASN A 258 14.38 -15.89 5.08
N PHE A 259 13.08 -16.18 5.14
CA PHE A 259 12.29 -16.09 6.38
C PHE A 259 11.64 -17.41 6.81
N GLY A 260 12.14 -18.53 6.26
CA GLY A 260 11.83 -19.90 6.67
C GLY A 260 10.72 -20.60 5.89
N GLU A 261 10.69 -21.94 5.99
CA GLU A 261 9.88 -22.85 5.14
C GLU A 261 8.37 -22.61 5.17
N LYS A 262 7.84 -21.99 6.23
CA LYS A 262 6.40 -21.70 6.38
C LYS A 262 5.99 -20.36 5.79
N ARG A 263 6.92 -19.56 5.26
CA ARG A 263 6.63 -18.25 4.68
C ARG A 263 6.12 -18.43 3.26
N THR A 264 4.83 -18.21 3.06
CA THR A 264 4.21 -18.25 1.73
C THR A 264 3.97 -16.85 1.19
N VAL A 265 4.14 -16.67 -0.11
CA VAL A 265 3.76 -15.44 -0.80
C VAL A 265 2.26 -15.47 -1.14
N THR A 266 1.60 -14.31 -1.08
CA THR A 266 0.20 -14.20 -1.52
C THR A 266 0.16 -13.75 -2.99
N ILE A 267 -0.51 -14.51 -3.84
CA ILE A 267 -0.76 -14.16 -5.24
C ILE A 267 -2.09 -13.42 -5.31
N GLU A 268 -2.06 -12.15 -5.68
CA GLU A 268 -3.25 -11.36 -5.98
C GLU A 268 -3.61 -11.54 -7.46
N TYR A 269 -4.85 -11.97 -7.73
CA TYR A 269 -5.33 -12.24 -9.08
C TYR A 269 -6.68 -11.56 -9.31
N THR A 270 -6.66 -10.41 -10.00
CA THR A 270 -7.89 -9.71 -10.37
C THR A 270 -8.57 -10.45 -11.50
N LEU A 271 -9.79 -10.94 -11.27
CA LEU A 271 -10.58 -11.64 -12.28
C LEU A 271 -11.37 -10.62 -13.11
N LEU A 272 -11.14 -10.66 -14.42
CA LEU A 272 -11.69 -9.80 -15.45
C LEU A 272 -12.54 -10.67 -16.40
N ASP A 273 -13.82 -10.33 -16.51
CA ASP A 273 -14.81 -11.05 -17.32
C ASP A 273 -14.33 -11.21 -18.77
N GLY A 274 -14.20 -12.46 -19.22
CA GLY A 274 -13.84 -12.78 -20.60
C GLY A 274 -12.39 -12.50 -20.97
N VAL A 275 -11.52 -12.13 -20.00
CA VAL A 275 -10.11 -11.78 -20.26
C VAL A 275 -9.15 -12.75 -19.60
N ASN A 276 -9.34 -13.04 -18.30
CA ASN A 276 -8.43 -13.91 -17.54
C ASN A 276 -9.16 -14.85 -16.56
N ASP A 277 -10.48 -15.03 -16.73
CA ASP A 277 -11.34 -15.76 -15.81
C ASP A 277 -11.88 -17.10 -16.36
N GLN A 278 -11.42 -17.50 -17.55
CA GLN A 278 -11.85 -18.74 -18.21
C GLN A 278 -11.17 -20.01 -17.64
N PRO A 279 -11.76 -21.21 -17.83
CA PRO A 279 -11.21 -22.48 -17.34
C PRO A 279 -9.74 -22.75 -17.68
N GLU A 280 -9.32 -22.41 -18.90
CA GLU A 280 -7.95 -22.55 -19.40
C GLU A 280 -6.97 -21.71 -18.59
N HIS A 281 -7.36 -20.50 -18.20
CA HIS A 281 -6.54 -19.60 -17.39
C HIS A 281 -6.32 -20.15 -15.98
N ALA A 282 -7.33 -20.80 -15.38
CA ALA A 282 -7.16 -21.47 -14.09
C ALA A 282 -6.20 -22.67 -14.20
N ALA A 283 -6.28 -23.44 -15.28
CA ALA A 283 -5.37 -24.56 -15.52
C ALA A 283 -3.93 -24.09 -15.74
N GLN A 284 -3.72 -23.06 -16.55
CA GLN A 284 -2.40 -22.44 -16.77
C GLN A 284 -1.83 -21.87 -15.47
N LEU A 285 -2.65 -21.20 -14.66
CA LEU A 285 -2.23 -20.66 -13.37
C LEU A 285 -1.80 -21.77 -12.40
N ALA A 286 -2.56 -22.86 -12.36
CA ALA A 286 -2.23 -24.02 -11.53
C ALA A 286 -0.89 -24.65 -11.94
N THR A 287 -0.65 -24.81 -13.25
CA THR A 287 0.64 -25.30 -13.77
C THR A 287 1.77 -24.34 -13.43
N LEU A 288 1.58 -23.03 -13.64
CA LEU A 288 2.58 -22.00 -13.36
C LEU A 288 3.03 -21.99 -11.90
N LEU A 289 2.09 -22.20 -10.97
CA LEU A 289 2.34 -22.09 -9.53
C LEU A 289 2.56 -23.44 -8.84
N ALA A 290 2.61 -24.56 -9.58
CA ALA A 290 2.66 -25.91 -9.02
C ALA A 290 3.79 -26.09 -7.99
N ASP A 291 4.98 -25.57 -8.29
CA ASP A 291 6.16 -25.67 -7.43
C ASP A 291 6.43 -24.39 -6.61
N PHE A 292 5.48 -23.46 -6.57
CA PHE A 292 5.62 -22.18 -5.88
C PHE A 292 4.71 -22.10 -4.64
N PRO A 293 5.26 -22.23 -3.42
CA PRO A 293 4.47 -22.19 -2.18
C PRO A 293 3.75 -20.85 -2.00
N CYS A 294 2.44 -20.86 -2.21
CA CYS A 294 1.65 -19.63 -2.18
C CYS A 294 0.22 -19.83 -1.69
N LYS A 295 -0.42 -18.70 -1.40
CA LYS A 295 -1.87 -18.58 -1.27
C LYS A 295 -2.37 -17.73 -2.41
N ILE A 296 -3.53 -18.05 -2.98
CA ILE A 296 -4.12 -17.28 -4.07
C ILE A 296 -5.30 -16.48 -3.53
N ASN A 297 -5.29 -15.18 -3.76
CA ASN A 297 -6.38 -14.29 -3.46
C ASN A 297 -7.01 -13.79 -4.76
N LEU A 298 -8.20 -14.29 -5.07
CA LEU A 298 -8.99 -13.88 -6.22
C LEU A 298 -9.70 -12.57 -5.88
N ILE A 299 -9.54 -11.56 -6.73
CA ILE A 299 -10.21 -10.26 -6.58
C ILE A 299 -11.18 -10.10 -7.75
N PRO A 300 -12.49 -10.31 -7.55
CA PRO A 300 -13.47 -9.96 -8.57
C PRO A 300 -13.36 -8.47 -8.88
N PHE A 301 -13.21 -8.12 -10.16
CA PHE A 301 -12.94 -6.75 -10.58
C PHE A 301 -13.97 -5.74 -10.05
N ASN A 302 -13.48 -4.57 -9.61
CA ASN A 302 -14.30 -3.46 -9.18
C ASN A 302 -14.31 -2.42 -10.30
N PRO A 303 -15.42 -2.23 -11.02
CA PRO A 303 -15.47 -1.31 -12.15
C PRO A 303 -15.28 0.14 -11.69
N PHE A 304 -14.72 0.96 -12.57
CA PHE A 304 -14.56 2.40 -12.39
C PHE A 304 -14.82 3.12 -13.72
N PRO A 305 -15.17 4.42 -13.70
CA PRO A 305 -15.46 5.18 -14.91
C PRO A 305 -14.34 5.10 -15.96
N GLY A 306 -14.70 4.74 -17.19
CA GLY A 306 -13.74 4.60 -18.31
C GLY A 306 -12.88 3.33 -18.27
N SER A 307 -13.20 2.33 -17.45
CA SER A 307 -12.60 0.99 -17.57
C SER A 307 -13.13 0.26 -18.80
N GLU A 308 -12.25 -0.45 -19.52
CA GLU A 308 -12.62 -1.35 -20.62
C GLU A 308 -13.00 -2.76 -20.13
N PHE A 309 -12.76 -3.06 -18.85
CA PHE A 309 -12.99 -4.38 -18.26
C PHE A 309 -14.30 -4.45 -17.49
N ARG A 310 -14.84 -5.67 -17.37
CA ARG A 310 -16.06 -5.97 -16.61
C ARG A 310 -15.78 -6.94 -15.47
N ARG A 311 -16.66 -6.88 -14.47
CA ARG A 311 -16.66 -7.81 -13.34
C ARG A 311 -17.24 -9.16 -13.79
N PRO A 312 -16.56 -10.28 -13.54
CA PRO A 312 -17.08 -11.60 -13.86
C PRO A 312 -18.28 -11.96 -12.97
N SER A 313 -19.12 -12.86 -13.47
CA SER A 313 -20.24 -13.39 -12.69
C SER A 313 -19.76 -14.15 -11.45
N LEU A 314 -20.58 -14.18 -10.39
CA LEU A 314 -20.26 -14.97 -9.18
C LEU A 314 -20.05 -16.46 -9.49
N ILE A 315 -20.76 -16.98 -10.49
CA ILE A 315 -20.62 -18.37 -10.95
C ILE A 315 -19.24 -18.60 -11.58
N ALA A 316 -18.77 -17.67 -12.43
CA ALA A 316 -17.44 -17.75 -13.04
C ALA A 316 -16.34 -17.70 -11.97
N VAL A 317 -16.43 -16.77 -11.02
CA VAL A 317 -15.49 -16.65 -9.90
C VAL A 317 -15.42 -17.95 -9.09
N ARG A 318 -16.57 -18.53 -8.71
CA ARG A 318 -16.62 -19.79 -7.96
C ARG A 318 -16.03 -20.96 -8.76
N LYS A 319 -16.36 -21.07 -10.04
CA LYS A 319 -15.78 -22.11 -10.91
C LYS A 319 -14.26 -21.98 -11.05
N PHE A 320 -13.74 -20.76 -11.15
CA PHE A 320 -12.30 -20.50 -11.18
C PHE A 320 -11.63 -20.89 -9.86
N GLN A 321 -12.23 -20.48 -8.73
CA GLN A 321 -11.79 -20.88 -7.39
C GLN A 321 -11.76 -22.40 -7.22
N ASP A 322 -12.86 -23.09 -7.54
CA ASP A 322 -12.99 -24.54 -7.38
C ASP A 322 -11.91 -25.30 -8.16
N ARG A 323 -11.55 -24.83 -9.36
CA ARG A 323 -10.47 -25.44 -10.17
C ARG A 323 -9.12 -25.34 -9.48
N LEU A 324 -8.78 -24.17 -8.96
CA LEU A 324 -7.51 -23.97 -8.25
C LEU A 324 -7.48 -24.72 -6.92
N VAL A 325 -8.60 -24.79 -6.18
CA VAL A 325 -8.70 -25.59 -4.96
C VAL A 325 -8.51 -27.08 -5.26
N ARG A 326 -9.14 -27.60 -6.33
CA ARG A 326 -8.93 -28.99 -6.77
C ARG A 326 -7.50 -29.27 -7.22
N ALA A 327 -6.78 -28.25 -7.69
CA ALA A 327 -5.36 -28.33 -7.99
C ALA A 327 -4.45 -28.23 -6.75
N GLY A 328 -5.01 -28.12 -5.53
CA GLY A 328 -4.26 -28.15 -4.27
C GLY A 328 -3.92 -26.79 -3.67
N PHE A 329 -4.37 -25.67 -4.27
CA PHE A 329 -4.07 -24.33 -3.76
C PHE A 329 -5.03 -23.88 -2.66
N SER A 330 -4.50 -23.13 -1.69
CA SER A 330 -5.31 -22.35 -0.75
C SER A 330 -5.83 -21.09 -1.46
N VAL A 331 -7.13 -21.06 -1.79
CA VAL A 331 -7.72 -19.97 -2.57
C VAL A 331 -8.83 -19.24 -1.81
N THR A 332 -8.69 -17.93 -1.65
CA THR A 332 -9.71 -17.04 -1.11
C THR A 332 -10.28 -16.14 -2.18
N VAL A 333 -11.56 -15.78 -2.06
CA VAL A 333 -12.18 -14.72 -2.87
C VAL A 333 -12.35 -13.49 -2.00
N ARG A 334 -11.77 -12.37 -2.42
CA ARG A 334 -11.84 -11.11 -1.70
C ARG A 334 -13.26 -10.54 -1.79
N THR A 335 -13.90 -10.34 -0.64
CA THR A 335 -15.15 -9.59 -0.55
C THR A 335 -14.93 -8.15 -0.98
N THR A 336 -15.79 -7.63 -1.87
CA THR A 336 -15.77 -6.22 -2.23
C THR A 336 -16.21 -5.38 -1.02
N ARG A 337 -15.45 -4.34 -0.70
CA ARG A 337 -15.68 -3.44 0.45
C ARG A 337 -15.63 -1.98 0.01
N GLY A 338 -16.52 -1.15 0.55
CA GLY A 338 -16.57 0.30 0.29
C GLY A 338 -16.83 0.70 -1.16
N GLN A 339 -17.62 -0.09 -1.91
CA GLN A 339 -17.87 0.15 -3.34
C GLN A 339 -18.70 1.42 -3.59
N ASP A 340 -19.70 1.67 -2.75
CA ASP A 340 -20.56 2.86 -2.73
C ASP A 340 -19.78 4.17 -2.60
N ILE A 341 -18.63 4.14 -1.93
CA ILE A 341 -17.74 5.30 -1.75
C ILE A 341 -16.48 5.26 -2.64
N GLN A 342 -16.43 4.37 -3.64
CA GLN A 342 -15.26 4.18 -4.51
C GLN A 342 -13.96 3.91 -3.73
N ALA A 343 -14.02 3.03 -2.73
CA ALA A 343 -12.89 2.65 -1.88
C ALA A 343 -12.40 1.22 -2.11
N ALA A 344 -13.02 0.47 -3.04
CA ALA A 344 -12.60 -0.90 -3.33
C ALA A 344 -11.24 -0.92 -4.04
N CYS A 345 -10.54 -2.06 -3.97
CA CYS A 345 -9.23 -2.24 -4.59
C CYS A 345 -9.27 -1.85 -6.08
N GLY A 346 -8.34 -0.99 -6.50
CA GLY A 346 -8.22 -0.49 -7.88
C GLY A 346 -9.08 0.75 -8.21
N GLN A 347 -9.95 1.21 -7.31
CA GLN A 347 -10.81 2.39 -7.54
C GLN A 347 -10.23 3.71 -7.00
N LEU A 348 -9.05 3.66 -6.35
CA LEU A 348 -8.50 4.85 -5.72
C LEU A 348 -7.97 5.85 -6.74
N VAL A 349 -8.46 7.07 -6.63
CA VAL A 349 -8.20 8.18 -7.55
C VAL A 349 -7.47 9.33 -6.86
N GLY A 350 -7.75 9.62 -5.60
CA GLY A 350 -7.19 10.83 -4.97
C GLY A 350 -7.35 12.11 -5.83
N GLU A 351 -6.38 13.03 -5.72
CA GLU A 351 -6.29 14.23 -6.57
C GLU A 351 -4.85 14.36 -7.10
N VAL A 352 -4.60 13.87 -8.31
CA VAL A 352 -3.24 13.77 -8.88
C VAL A 352 -2.99 14.89 -9.91
N GLN A 353 -2.01 15.75 -9.62
CA GLN A 353 -1.43 16.65 -10.62
C GLN A 353 -0.46 15.86 -11.53
N ASP A 354 -0.98 15.28 -12.61
CA ASP A 354 -0.21 14.35 -13.45
C ASP A 354 0.98 15.00 -14.16
N LYS A 355 2.21 14.54 -13.87
CA LYS A 355 3.43 14.98 -14.55
C LYS A 355 3.75 14.16 -15.81
N THR A 356 3.08 13.02 -16.01
CA THR A 356 3.31 12.09 -17.13
C THR A 356 2.46 12.42 -18.36
N ARG A 357 1.54 13.40 -18.26
CA ARG A 357 0.55 13.77 -19.29
C ARG A 357 -0.31 12.59 -19.79
N ARG A 358 -0.48 11.54 -18.95
CA ARG A 358 -1.33 10.38 -19.27
C ARG A 358 -2.80 10.73 -19.20
N GLN A 359 -3.22 11.58 -18.26
CA GLN A 359 -4.61 12.04 -18.20
C GLN A 359 -5.04 12.75 -19.49
N GLU A 360 -4.15 13.57 -20.07
CA GLU A 360 -4.40 14.24 -21.35
C GLU A 360 -4.59 13.23 -22.50
N ARG A 361 -3.77 12.17 -22.55
CA ARG A 361 -3.87 11.12 -23.57
C ARG A 361 -5.19 10.35 -23.45
N TYR A 362 -5.60 9.94 -22.25
CA TYR A 362 -6.86 9.22 -22.04
C TYR A 362 -8.08 10.10 -22.36
N ARG A 363 -8.07 11.38 -21.97
CA ARG A 363 -9.15 12.32 -22.32
C ARG A 363 -9.32 12.47 -23.84
N ARG A 364 -8.20 12.55 -24.58
CA ARG A 364 -8.20 12.61 -26.06
C ARG A 364 -8.77 11.35 -26.70
N ILE A 365 -8.42 10.17 -26.20
CA ILE A 365 -8.94 8.90 -26.72
C ILE A 365 -10.45 8.80 -26.51
N ASN A 366 -10.95 9.18 -25.32
CA ASN A 366 -12.37 9.10 -25.02
C ASN A 366 -13.21 10.13 -25.79
N THR A 367 -12.70 11.35 -26.01
CA THR A 367 -13.40 12.36 -26.83
C THR A 367 -13.48 12.00 -28.30
N VAL A 368 -12.47 11.32 -28.85
CA VAL A 368 -12.54 10.79 -30.23
C VAL A 368 -13.55 9.63 -30.32
N SER A 369 -13.65 8.82 -29.27
CA SER A 369 -14.60 7.69 -29.22
C SER A 369 -16.06 8.14 -29.15
N GLU A 370 -16.35 9.23 -28.42
CA GLU A 370 -17.69 9.84 -28.34
C GLU A 370 -18.07 10.63 -29.60
N ALA A 371 -17.11 11.16 -30.35
CA ALA A 371 -17.35 11.88 -31.60
C ALA A 371 -17.52 10.96 -32.83
N THR A 372 -17.37 9.64 -32.66
CA THR A 372 -17.50 8.64 -33.73
C THR A 372 -18.71 7.70 -33.52
N LEU A 373 -19.59 8.04 -32.57
CA LEU A 373 -20.94 7.49 -32.39
C LEU A 373 -21.95 8.57 -32.73
#